data_AF-A0A8T4RTC7-F1
#
_entry.id   AF-A0A8T4RTC7-F1
#
_cell.length_a   1.000
_cell.length_b   1.000
_cell.length_c   1.000
_cell.angle_alpha   90.00
_cell.angle_beta   90.00
_cell.angle_gamma   90.00
#
_symmetry.space_group_name_H-M   'P 1'
#
loop_
_entity.id
_entity.type
_entity.pdbx_description
1 polymer ?
#
loop_
_entity_poly.entity_id
_entity_poly.type
_entity_poly.pdbx_seq_one_letter_code
_entity_poly.pdbx_strand_id
1 'polypeptide(L)' 'GKLDVELLKIYQKMVVRAEELLGIFSKEKGKRGRFTYQKLPQANREPAKESFDNALFFFKNINKILWK' A
#
# COMPACT_ATOMS: atom_id res chain seq x y z
N GLY A 1 10.03 30.59 -8.59
CA GLY A 1 11.08 30.31 -9.60
C GLY A 1 10.95 28.89 -10.14
N LYS A 2 11.72 28.52 -11.18
CA LYS A 2 11.66 27.19 -11.82
C LYS A 2 11.94 26.04 -10.83
N LEU A 3 12.86 26.27 -9.88
CA LEU A 3 13.22 25.33 -8.82
C LEU A 3 12.03 25.01 -7.90
N ASP A 4 11.27 26.04 -7.48
CA ASP A 4 10.12 25.86 -6.59
C ASP A 4 9.03 24.97 -7.22
N VAL A 5 8.83 25.10 -8.53
CA VAL A 5 7.87 24.29 -9.28
C VAL A 5 8.32 22.82 -9.35
N GLU A 6 9.61 22.56 -9.52
CA GLU A 6 10.15 21.20 -9.53
C GLU A 6 10.06 20.54 -8.14
N LEU A 7 10.39 21.28 -7.08
CA LEU A 7 10.20 20.81 -5.69
C LEU A 7 8.74 20.49 -5.40
N LEU A 8 7.80 21.36 -5.79
CA LEU A 8 6.37 21.13 -5.59
C LEU A 8 5.89 19.84 -6.27
N LYS A 9 6.36 19.56 -7.50
CA LYS A 9 6.05 18.31 -8.21
C LYS A 9 6.56 17.08 -7.47
N ILE A 10 7.76 17.14 -6.89
CA ILE A 10 8.32 16.04 -6.09
C ILE A 10 7.46 15.81 -4.84
N TYR A 11 7.10 16.89 -4.12
CA TYR A 11 6.24 16.79 -2.94
C TYR A 11 4.88 16.18 -3.26
N GLN A 12 4.19 16.69 -4.28
CA GLN A 12 2.90 16.15 -4.71
C GLN A 12 2.99 14.66 -5.06
N LYS A 13 4.04 14.27 -5.77
CA LYS A 13 4.29 12.86 -6.10
C LYS A 13 4.54 11.99 -4.86
N MET A 14 5.21 12.52 -3.83
CA MET A 14 5.42 11.80 -2.57
C MET A 14 4.13 11.71 -1.74
N VAL A 15 3.32 12.76 -1.71
CA VAL A 15 2.01 12.77 -1.02
C VAL A 15 1.09 11.70 -1.60
N VAL A 16 0.94 11.65 -2.93
CA VAL A 16 0.11 10.63 -3.59
C VAL A 16 0.59 9.22 -3.24
N ARG A 17 1.90 8.98 -3.21
CA ARG A 17 2.46 7.67 -2.79
C ARG A 17 2.18 7.37 -1.33
N ALA A 18 2.27 8.35 -0.44
CA ALA A 18 1.99 8.17 0.98
C ALA A 18 0.50 7.84 1.21
N GLU A 19 -0.41 8.53 0.53
CA GLU A 19 -1.85 8.25 0.59
C GLU A 19 -2.18 6.83 0.07
N GLU A 20 -1.55 6.42 -1.04
CA GLU A 20 -1.73 5.08 -1.60
C GLU A 20 -1.26 3.99 -0.61
N LEU A 21 -0.07 4.15 -0.02
CA LEU A 21 0.47 3.21 0.97
C LEU A 21 -0.37 3.17 2.25
N LEU A 22 -0.85 4.31 2.74
CA LEU A 22 -1.74 4.38 3.89
C LEU A 22 -3.09 3.70 3.61
N GLY A 23 -3.60 3.87 2.39
CA GLY A 23 -4.80 3.20 1.91
C GLY A 23 -4.65 1.68 1.90
N ILE A 24 -3.53 1.16 1.39
CA ILE A 24 -3.21 -0.28 1.44
C ILE A 24 -3.18 -0.77 2.88
N PHE A 25 -2.45 -0.10 3.77
CA PHE A 25 -2.34 -0.49 5.18
C PHE A 25 -3.72 -0.56 5.85
N SER A 26 -4.57 0.45 5.62
CA SER A 26 -5.91 0.52 6.21
C SER A 26 -6.82 -0.59 5.72
N LYS A 27 -6.79 -0.88 4.40
CA LYS A 27 -7.55 -1.99 3.80
C LYS A 27 -7.13 -3.33 4.38
N GLU A 28 -5.83 -3.63 4.40
CA GLU A 28 -5.29 -4.90 4.92
C GLU A 28 -5.57 -5.08 6.41
N LYS A 29 -5.43 -4.01 7.21
CA LYS A 29 -5.83 -4.03 8.62
C LYS A 29 -7.30 -4.42 8.78
N GLY A 30 -8.18 -3.89 7.92
CA GLY A 30 -9.61 -4.22 7.92
C GLY A 30 -9.95 -5.62 7.39
N LYS A 31 -9.03 -6.35 6.75
CA LYS A 31 -9.23 -7.74 6.32
C LYS A 31 -9.06 -8.72 7.50
N ARG A 32 -8.24 -8.37 8.49
CA ARG A 32 -8.09 -9.13 9.74
C ARG A 32 -9.44 -9.13 10.48
N GLY A 33 -10.02 -10.31 10.67
CA GLY A 33 -11.36 -10.49 11.23
C GLY A 33 -12.44 -10.84 10.20
N ARG A 34 -12.36 -10.33 8.97
CA ARG A 34 -13.34 -10.63 7.89
C ARG A 34 -13.11 -11.98 7.20
N PHE A 35 -11.86 -12.41 7.12
CA PHE A 35 -11.47 -13.65 6.43
C PHE A 35 -10.93 -14.73 7.38
N THR A 36 -10.76 -14.38 8.66
CA THR A 36 -10.22 -15.27 9.70
C THR A 36 -11.29 -16.21 10.28
N TYR A 37 -12.58 -15.91 10.08
CA TYR A 37 -13.69 -16.69 10.61
C TYR A 37 -14.75 -16.98 9.52
N GLN A 38 -15.35 -18.17 9.59
CA GLN A 38 -16.59 -18.55 8.87
C GLN A 38 -16.54 -18.65 7.33
N LYS A 39 -15.36 -18.73 6.69
CA LYS A 39 -15.26 -18.96 5.24
C LYS A 39 -14.47 -20.20 4.87
N LEU A 40 -14.93 -20.89 3.83
CA LEU A 40 -14.21 -22.00 3.21
C LEU A 40 -12.83 -21.50 2.71
N PRO A 41 -11.73 -22.23 2.98
CA PRO A 41 -10.38 -21.80 2.60
C PRO A 41 -10.21 -21.45 1.11
N GLN A 42 -10.97 -22.11 0.22
CA GLN A 42 -10.95 -21.84 -1.22
C GLN A 42 -11.44 -20.43 -1.55
N ALA A 43 -12.43 -19.92 -0.83
CA ALA A 43 -12.96 -18.57 -1.01
C ALA A 43 -11.98 -17.46 -0.57
N ASN A 44 -10.90 -17.82 0.14
CA ASN A 44 -9.87 -16.90 0.57
C ASN A 44 -8.70 -16.79 -0.42
N ARG A 45 -8.65 -17.59 -1.50
CA ARG A 45 -7.53 -17.56 -2.46
C ARG A 45 -7.32 -16.19 -3.11
N GLU A 46 -8.37 -15.60 -3.66
CA GLU A 46 -8.28 -14.28 -4.30
C GLU A 46 -7.97 -13.17 -3.28
N PRO A 47 -8.68 -13.06 -2.14
CA PRO A 47 -8.31 -12.12 -1.09
C PRO A 47 -6.86 -12.25 -0.61
N ALA A 48 -6.36 -13.49 -0.48
CA ALA A 48 -4.99 -13.74 -0.06
C ALA A 48 -3.96 -13.31 -1.11
N LYS A 49 -4.24 -13.54 -2.40
CA LYS A 49 -3.39 -13.06 -3.50
C LYS A 49 -3.33 -11.53 -3.51
N GLU A 50 -4.48 -10.86 -3.37
CA GLU A 50 -4.54 -9.40 -3.29
C GLU A 50 -3.75 -8.86 -2.09
N SER A 51 -3.88 -9.50 -0.91
CA SER A 51 -3.09 -9.16 0.27
C SER A 51 -1.58 -9.33 0.06
N PHE A 52 -1.17 -10.38 -0.66
CA PHE A 52 0.23 -10.61 -1.01
C PHE A 52 0.77 -9.53 -1.95
N ASP A 53 0.03 -9.21 -3.01
CA ASP A 53 0.41 -8.18 -3.99
C ASP A 53 0.48 -6.79 -3.33
N ASN A 54 -0.48 -6.48 -2.45
CA ASN A 54 -0.50 -5.26 -1.63
C ASN A 54 0.73 -5.17 -0.71
N ALA A 55 1.07 -6.27 -0.03
CA ALA A 55 2.24 -6.32 0.84
C ALA A 55 3.54 -6.11 0.03
N LEU A 56 3.68 -6.82 -1.10
CA LEU A 56 4.85 -6.68 -1.98
C LEU A 56 5.02 -5.24 -2.47
N PHE A 57 3.93 -4.61 -2.91
CA PHE A 57 3.95 -3.21 -3.33
C PHE A 57 4.33 -2.28 -2.18
N PHE A 58 3.76 -2.48 -0.99
CA PHE A 58 4.05 -1.66 0.19
C PHE A 58 5.53 -1.75 0.57
N PHE A 59 6.07 -2.96 0.74
CA PHE A 59 7.47 -3.18 1.09
C PHE A 59 8.43 -2.61 0.03
N LYS A 60 8.15 -2.83 -1.25
CA LYS A 60 8.98 -2.29 -2.35
C LYS A 60 9.09 -0.77 -2.30
N ASN A 61 8.02 -0.07 -1.94
CA ASN A 61 8.03 1.39 -1.87
C ASN A 61 8.63 1.91 -0.56
N ILE A 62 8.34 1.28 0.58
CA ILE A 62 8.97 1.65 1.87
C ILE A 62 10.48 1.44 1.83
N ASN A 63 10.96 0.33 1.26
CA ASN A 63 12.40 0.07 1.15
C ASN A 63 13.12 1.13 0.32
N LYS A 64 12.50 1.67 -0.74
CA LYS A 64 13.08 2.79 -1.51
C LYS A 64 13.20 4.09 -0.70
N ILE A 65 12.40 4.25 0.35
CA ILE A 65 12.45 5.44 1.23
C ILE A 65 13.52 5.23 2.30
N LEU A 66 13.51 4.05 2.93
CA LEU A 66 14.39 3.71 4.05
C LEU A 66 15.84 3.45 3.61
N TRP A 67 16.03 2.83 2.44
CA TRP A 67 17.32 2.45 1.89
C TRP A 67 17.51 3.27 0.62
N LYS A 68 17.99 4.52 0.79
CA LYS A 68 18.35 5.41 -0.30
C LYS A 68 19.55 4.89 -1.09
#